data_AF-A0A517WS48-F1
#
_entry.id   AF-A0A517WS48-F1
#
_cell.length_a   1.000
_cell.length_b   1.000
_cell.length_c   1.000
_cell.angle_alpha   90.00
_cell.angle_beta   90.00
_cell.angle_gamma   90.00
#
_symmetry.space_group_name_H-M   'P 1'
#
loop_
_entity.id
_entity.type
_entity.pdbx_description
1 polymer ?
#
loop_
_entity_poly.entity_id
_entity_poly.type
_entity_poly.pdbx_seq_one_letter_code
_entity_poly.pdbx_strand_id
1 'polypeptide(L)'
;MQSYLKILILTGLVGTFPPLFVIAQETATDPFKPFPDQLAPSLFNEVQDRDFRGIIPEEKALYYYVLKHLRETSLKDQKLAAEFNLQQRRAELKTFQEHPELTLPLFRDIFKNSSRYKGRLVTLKGRVRKLMHYPAEKNEYGIQTLYEAWLFTDDSQQNPTVVVCTEVPEALQNGLPAGTDVIDNVTVTGYLFKMYAYNAQDTTRVAPLILARQLEWSPAITDEKGSQAFLQLMAGAFIILIAGVAIVMWKTMQKDKQFKEKRLQANQDQVSFDRLESQSEPSKAESNPESKSDHQS
;
A
#
# COMPACT_ATOMS: atom_id res chain seq x y z
N MET A 1 92.43 -57.84 0.35
CA MET A 1 91.14 -57.48 -0.28
C MET A 1 90.15 -57.21 0.83
N GLN A 2 89.46 -56.06 0.75
CA GLN A 2 88.31 -55.61 1.54
C GLN A 2 88.53 -55.27 3.02
N SER A 3 87.89 -54.26 3.60
CA SER A 3 87.58 -52.88 3.19
C SER A 3 87.12 -52.18 4.48
N TYR A 4 87.44 -50.91 4.61
CA TYR A 4 87.27 -50.10 5.81
C TYR A 4 85.81 -49.75 6.16
N LEU A 5 85.57 -49.75 7.46
CA LEU A 5 84.60 -49.02 8.29
C LEU A 5 84.13 -47.66 7.73
N LYS A 6 82.81 -47.45 7.62
CA LYS A 6 82.14 -46.14 7.90
C LYS A 6 80.73 -46.35 8.44
N ILE A 7 80.54 -45.88 9.67
CA ILE A 7 79.25 -45.67 10.34
C ILE A 7 78.65 -44.37 9.80
N LEU A 8 77.38 -44.39 9.41
CA LEU A 8 76.58 -43.17 9.23
C LEU A 8 75.20 -43.38 9.86
N ILE A 9 75.00 -42.71 10.99
CA ILE A 9 73.72 -42.50 11.65
C ILE A 9 72.96 -41.48 10.81
N LEU A 10 71.74 -41.80 10.36
CA LEU A 10 70.82 -40.80 9.84
C LEU A 10 69.46 -40.92 10.54
N THR A 11 69.22 -39.90 11.35
CA THR A 11 67.99 -39.53 12.05
C THR A 11 66.77 -39.53 11.13
N GLY A 12 65.73 -40.27 11.51
CA GLY A 12 64.40 -40.19 10.91
C GLY A 12 63.74 -38.86 11.26
N LEU A 13 63.52 -38.04 10.23
CA LEU A 13 62.83 -36.77 10.30
C LEU A 13 61.31 -37.04 10.42
N VAL A 14 60.71 -36.73 11.56
CA VAL A 14 59.26 -36.70 11.74
C VAL A 14 58.72 -35.52 10.93
N GLY A 15 58.19 -35.79 9.74
CA GLY A 15 57.50 -34.81 8.93
C GLY A 15 56.15 -34.45 9.56
N THR A 16 56.09 -33.31 10.24
CA THR A 16 54.84 -32.65 10.63
C THR A 16 54.15 -32.16 9.36
N PHE A 17 53.13 -32.87 8.88
CA PHE A 17 52.21 -32.34 7.89
C PHE A 17 51.36 -31.26 8.57
N PRO A 18 51.39 -29.99 8.12
CA PRO A 18 50.39 -29.02 8.56
C PRO A 18 49.02 -29.45 8.01
N PRO A 19 47.93 -29.25 8.75
CA PRO A 19 46.60 -29.43 8.18
C PRO A 19 46.45 -28.41 7.05
N LEU A 20 46.30 -28.93 5.82
CA LEU A 20 45.82 -28.15 4.69
C LEU A 20 44.44 -27.65 5.06
N PHE A 21 44.37 -26.40 5.52
CA PHE A 21 43.13 -25.63 5.48
C PHE A 21 42.70 -25.60 4.02
N VAL A 22 41.67 -26.39 3.72
CA VAL A 22 40.91 -26.28 2.50
C VAL A 22 40.31 -24.87 2.52
N ILE A 23 40.97 -23.95 1.83
CA ILE A 23 40.35 -22.72 1.39
C ILE A 23 39.21 -23.20 0.49
N ALA A 24 37.99 -23.12 1.01
CA ALA A 24 36.79 -23.35 0.24
C ALA A 24 36.87 -22.41 -0.97
N GLN A 25 37.06 -23.02 -2.13
CA GLN A 25 37.18 -22.32 -3.39
C GLN A 25 35.79 -21.73 -3.70
N GLU A 26 35.64 -20.44 -3.42
CA GLU A 26 34.45 -19.64 -3.68
C GLU A 26 34.33 -19.41 -5.20
N THR A 27 34.11 -20.48 -5.95
CA THR A 27 33.87 -20.45 -7.41
C THR A 27 32.40 -20.73 -7.71
N ALA A 28 31.53 -19.95 -7.08
CA ALA A 28 30.24 -19.61 -7.64
C ALA A 28 30.25 -18.07 -7.74
N THR A 29 30.55 -17.55 -8.92
CA THR A 29 30.34 -16.12 -9.21
C THR A 29 28.88 -15.82 -8.90
N ASP A 30 28.63 -15.18 -7.75
CA ASP A 30 27.30 -14.75 -7.34
C ASP A 30 26.76 -13.89 -8.48
N PRO A 31 25.68 -14.31 -9.18
CA PRO A 31 25.13 -13.55 -10.30
C PRO A 31 24.63 -12.16 -9.89
N PHE A 32 24.73 -11.83 -8.60
CA PHE A 32 24.26 -10.61 -7.98
C PHE A 32 25.35 -9.78 -7.31
N LYS A 33 26.63 -9.98 -7.68
CA LYS A 33 27.72 -9.05 -7.34
C LYS A 33 28.11 -8.17 -8.55
N PRO A 34 27.28 -7.21 -8.99
CA PRO A 34 27.61 -6.30 -10.09
C PRO A 34 28.43 -5.07 -9.65
N PHE A 35 28.51 -4.78 -8.35
CA PHE A 35 29.20 -3.61 -7.81
C PHE A 35 30.25 -4.04 -6.77
N PRO A 36 31.42 -3.36 -6.71
CA PRO A 36 32.53 -3.77 -5.82
C PRO A 36 32.16 -3.77 -4.33
N ASP A 37 31.16 -2.98 -3.94
CA ASP A 37 30.83 -2.71 -2.54
C ASP A 37 29.53 -3.37 -2.07
N GLN A 38 29.04 -4.45 -2.69
CA GLN A 38 27.92 -5.21 -2.11
C GLN A 38 28.40 -6.29 -1.13
N LEU A 39 27.71 -6.39 0.01
CA LEU A 39 27.85 -7.54 0.91
C LEU A 39 27.45 -8.83 0.21
N ALA A 40 28.24 -9.90 0.43
CA ALA A 40 27.92 -11.22 -0.07
C ALA A 40 26.65 -11.76 0.63
N PRO A 41 25.66 -12.28 -0.10
CA PRO A 41 24.46 -12.87 0.50
C PRO A 41 24.76 -14.04 1.45
N SER A 42 25.88 -14.75 1.24
CA SER A 42 26.35 -15.84 2.08
C SER A 42 26.57 -15.43 3.54
N LEU A 43 26.91 -14.16 3.80
CA LEU A 43 27.04 -13.62 5.16
C LEU A 43 25.73 -13.70 5.95
N PHE A 44 24.59 -13.79 5.28
CA PHE A 44 23.26 -13.80 5.91
C PHE A 44 22.69 -15.21 6.08
N ASN A 45 23.43 -16.26 5.69
CA ASN A 45 22.96 -17.65 5.77
C ASN A 45 22.68 -18.09 7.21
N GLU A 46 23.41 -17.54 8.18
CA GLU A 46 23.24 -17.83 9.61
C GLU A 46 22.10 -17.04 10.26
N VAL A 47 21.52 -16.06 9.55
CA VAL A 47 20.44 -15.22 10.06
C VAL A 47 19.12 -16.00 10.03
N GLN A 48 18.52 -16.17 11.21
CA GLN A 48 17.35 -17.00 11.40
C GLN A 48 16.08 -16.20 11.12
N ASP A 49 15.26 -16.72 10.20
CA ASP A 49 13.94 -16.15 9.94
C ASP A 49 12.95 -16.56 11.03
N ARG A 50 12.00 -15.68 11.31
CA ARG A 50 10.84 -15.90 12.18
C ARG A 50 11.17 -16.22 13.64
N ASP A 51 12.36 -15.84 14.10
CA ASP A 51 12.67 -15.85 15.54
C ASP A 51 11.88 -14.74 16.26
N PHE A 52 11.26 -15.10 17.38
CA PHE A 52 10.44 -14.21 18.22
C PHE A 52 11.28 -13.34 19.17
N ARG A 53 12.58 -13.60 19.31
CA ARG A 53 13.48 -12.90 20.24
C ARG A 53 14.09 -11.61 19.66
N GLY A 54 13.55 -11.11 18.55
CA GLY A 54 14.12 -9.94 17.88
C GLY A 54 15.46 -10.24 17.22
N ILE A 55 16.44 -9.36 17.40
CA ILE A 55 17.82 -9.57 16.94
C ILE A 55 18.55 -10.38 18.02
N ILE A 56 18.86 -11.64 17.73
CA ILE A 56 19.55 -12.52 18.68
C ILE A 56 21.03 -12.14 18.81
N PRO A 57 21.70 -12.45 19.94
CA PRO A 57 23.11 -12.09 20.16
C PRO A 57 24.06 -12.47 19.02
N GLU A 58 23.84 -13.63 18.40
CA GLU A 58 24.64 -14.17 17.31
C GLU A 58 24.51 -13.32 16.02
N GLU A 59 23.36 -12.70 15.81
CA GLU A 59 23.09 -11.84 14.64
C GLU A 59 23.58 -10.40 14.85
N LYS A 60 23.83 -9.96 16.09
CA LYS A 60 24.12 -8.56 16.40
C LYS A 60 25.36 -8.02 15.69
N ALA A 61 26.42 -8.83 15.63
CA ALA A 61 27.65 -8.42 14.95
C ALA A 61 27.38 -8.11 13.47
N LEU A 62 26.67 -9.00 12.77
CA LEU A 62 26.29 -8.81 11.37
C LEU A 62 25.30 -7.65 11.22
N TYR A 63 24.29 -7.56 12.08
CA TYR A 63 23.30 -6.49 12.07
C TYR A 63 23.95 -5.10 12.08
N TYR A 64 24.87 -4.86 13.02
CA TYR A 64 25.58 -3.59 13.11
C TYR A 64 26.60 -3.40 11.99
N TYR A 65 27.23 -4.49 11.51
CA TYR A 65 28.13 -4.44 10.36
C TYR A 65 27.39 -4.00 9.09
N VAL A 66 26.18 -4.50 8.84
CA VAL A 66 25.33 -4.10 7.71
C VAL A 66 24.98 -2.62 7.79
N LEU A 67 24.58 -2.13 8.97
CA LEU A 67 24.28 -0.70 9.17
C LEU A 67 25.52 0.18 8.97
N LYS A 68 26.68 -0.24 9.46
CA LYS A 68 27.96 0.45 9.23
C LYS A 68 28.29 0.50 7.74
N HIS A 69 28.17 -0.63 7.05
CA HIS A 69 28.42 -0.71 5.62
C HIS A 69 27.48 0.21 4.82
N LEU A 70 26.20 0.24 5.14
CA LEU A 70 25.22 1.16 4.53
C LEU A 70 25.53 2.64 4.78
N ARG A 71 26.18 3.00 5.88
CA ARG A 71 26.62 4.38 6.15
C ARG A 71 27.83 4.78 5.29
N GLU A 72 28.69 3.83 4.96
CA GLU A 72 29.90 4.07 4.17
C GLU A 72 29.65 4.00 2.66
N THR A 73 28.68 3.19 2.23
CA THR A 73 28.30 3.08 0.81
C THR A 73 27.42 4.27 0.41
N SER A 74 27.66 4.85 -0.77
CA SER A 74 26.85 5.97 -1.25
C SER A 74 25.40 5.54 -1.51
N LEU A 75 24.43 6.41 -1.23
CA LEU A 75 23.01 6.11 -1.47
C LEU A 75 22.73 5.83 -2.96
N LYS A 76 23.47 6.48 -3.86
CA LYS A 76 23.35 6.26 -5.30
C LYS A 76 23.72 4.81 -5.65
N ASP A 77 24.83 4.30 -5.12
CA ASP A 77 25.27 2.93 -5.38
C ASP A 77 24.32 1.91 -4.74
N GLN A 78 23.79 2.22 -3.56
CA GLN A 78 22.74 1.41 -2.92
C GLN A 78 21.49 1.29 -3.80
N LYS A 79 21.04 2.39 -4.41
CA LYS A 79 19.87 2.40 -5.31
C LYS A 79 20.15 1.65 -6.60
N LEU A 80 21.31 1.87 -7.23
CA LEU A 80 21.72 1.15 -8.43
C LEU A 80 21.79 -0.36 -8.19
N ALA A 81 22.32 -0.77 -7.03
CA ALA A 81 22.34 -2.16 -6.58
C ALA A 81 20.93 -2.74 -6.44
N ALA A 82 20.01 -2.01 -5.79
CA ALA A 82 18.62 -2.44 -5.63
C ALA A 82 17.88 -2.55 -6.98
N GLU A 83 18.08 -1.59 -7.88
CA GLU A 83 17.52 -1.61 -9.22
C GLU A 83 18.04 -2.79 -10.04
N PHE A 84 19.34 -3.06 -9.98
CA PHE A 84 19.92 -4.23 -10.63
C PHE A 84 19.29 -5.53 -10.10
N ASN A 85 19.17 -5.68 -8.77
CA ASN A 85 18.56 -6.86 -8.15
C ASN A 85 17.10 -7.06 -8.60
N LEU A 86 16.34 -5.97 -8.72
CA LEU A 86 14.97 -5.98 -9.22
C LEU A 86 14.92 -6.38 -10.70
N GLN A 87 15.79 -5.83 -11.55
CA GLN A 87 15.85 -6.16 -12.97
C GLN A 87 16.19 -7.64 -13.19
N GLN A 88 17.18 -8.18 -12.48
CA GLN A 88 17.52 -9.60 -12.54
C GLN A 88 16.32 -10.46 -12.13
N ARG A 89 15.64 -10.11 -11.04
CA ARG A 89 14.45 -10.86 -10.62
C ARG A 89 13.35 -10.83 -11.66
N ARG A 90 13.12 -9.70 -12.33
CA ARG A 90 12.16 -9.59 -13.43
C ARG A 90 12.57 -10.47 -14.62
N ALA A 91 13.86 -10.51 -14.95
CA ALA A 91 14.38 -11.35 -16.01
C ALA A 91 14.28 -12.85 -15.71
N GLU A 92 14.19 -13.27 -14.44
CA GLU A 92 13.92 -14.68 -14.08
C GLU A 92 12.46 -15.09 -14.29
N LEU A 93 11.53 -14.13 -14.31
CA LEU A 93 10.09 -14.38 -14.28
C LEU A 93 9.47 -14.20 -15.66
N LYS A 94 8.96 -15.28 -16.25
CA LYS A 94 8.33 -15.29 -17.58
C LYS A 94 7.31 -14.16 -17.78
N THR A 95 6.44 -13.91 -16.79
CA THR A 95 5.45 -12.83 -16.85
C THR A 95 6.05 -11.47 -17.14
N PHE A 96 7.21 -11.13 -16.54
CA PHE A 96 7.85 -9.83 -16.74
C PHE A 96 8.81 -9.80 -17.92
N GLN A 97 9.22 -10.96 -18.45
CA GLN A 97 9.87 -11.06 -19.76
C GLN A 97 8.88 -10.77 -20.88
N GLU A 98 7.66 -11.33 -20.81
CA GLU A 98 6.60 -11.15 -21.81
C GLU A 98 5.92 -9.78 -21.70
N HIS A 99 5.81 -9.25 -20.48
CA HIS A 99 5.16 -7.98 -20.17
C HIS A 99 6.08 -7.04 -19.37
N PRO A 100 7.11 -6.45 -20.02
CA PRO A 100 8.08 -5.58 -19.37
C PRO A 100 7.46 -4.29 -18.80
N GLU A 101 6.29 -3.88 -19.25
CA GLU A 101 5.53 -2.72 -18.75
C GLU A 101 4.93 -2.94 -17.36
N LEU A 102 4.71 -4.19 -16.95
CA LEU A 102 4.10 -4.48 -15.66
C LEU A 102 5.06 -4.16 -14.52
N THR A 103 4.55 -3.65 -13.41
CA THR A 103 5.33 -3.47 -12.18
C THR A 103 5.28 -4.74 -11.34
N LEU A 104 6.45 -5.23 -10.91
CA LEU A 104 6.51 -6.37 -9.98
C LEU A 104 5.95 -5.92 -8.63
N PRO A 105 4.93 -6.60 -8.06
CA PRO A 105 4.52 -6.38 -6.68
C PRO A 105 5.63 -6.88 -5.75
N LEU A 106 6.64 -6.02 -5.54
CA LEU A 106 7.91 -6.36 -4.94
C LEU A 106 7.76 -6.79 -3.49
N PHE A 107 6.89 -6.16 -2.70
CA PHE A 107 6.64 -6.60 -1.33
C PHE A 107 6.08 -8.03 -1.32
N ARG A 108 5.09 -8.30 -2.18
CA ARG A 108 4.51 -9.65 -2.29
C ARG A 108 5.55 -10.69 -2.71
N ASP A 109 6.44 -10.35 -3.64
CA ASP A 109 7.49 -11.26 -4.09
C ASP A 109 8.55 -11.49 -3.00
N ILE A 110 8.98 -10.43 -2.29
CA ILE A 110 9.87 -10.54 -1.11
C ILE A 110 9.25 -11.45 -0.05
N PHE A 111 7.97 -11.24 0.27
CA PHE A 111 7.29 -12.00 1.31
C PHE A 111 7.25 -13.50 1.00
N LYS A 112 7.01 -13.86 -0.27
CA LYS A 112 6.95 -15.25 -0.73
C LYS A 112 8.34 -15.88 -0.94
N ASN A 113 9.29 -15.10 -1.44
CA ASN A 113 10.60 -15.56 -1.90
C ASN A 113 11.75 -14.96 -1.07
N SER A 114 11.53 -14.76 0.24
CA SER A 114 12.45 -14.04 1.13
C SER A 114 13.90 -14.53 1.08
N SER A 115 14.13 -15.85 0.97
CA SER A 115 15.47 -16.43 0.85
C SER A 115 16.26 -15.89 -0.35
N ARG A 116 15.58 -15.57 -1.46
CA ARG A 116 16.18 -14.99 -2.67
C ARG A 116 16.55 -13.51 -2.52
N TYR A 117 15.97 -12.82 -1.54
CA TYR A 117 16.22 -11.40 -1.27
C TYR A 117 17.11 -11.18 -0.05
N LYS A 118 17.24 -12.17 0.84
CA LYS A 118 18.08 -12.06 2.04
C LYS A 118 19.51 -11.69 1.65
N GLY A 119 20.05 -10.68 2.34
CA GLY A 119 21.37 -10.15 2.06
C GLY A 119 21.47 -9.34 0.76
N ARG A 120 20.34 -8.92 0.16
CA ARG A 120 20.33 -8.07 -1.04
C ARG A 120 19.61 -6.75 -0.80
N LEU A 121 20.08 -5.74 -1.50
CA LEU A 121 19.48 -4.42 -1.54
C LEU A 121 18.16 -4.45 -2.30
N VAL A 122 17.14 -3.83 -1.71
CA VAL A 122 15.83 -3.59 -2.31
C VAL A 122 15.42 -2.14 -2.03
N THR A 123 14.63 -1.57 -2.94
CA THR A 123 14.03 -0.25 -2.76
C THR A 123 12.52 -0.40 -2.64
N LEU A 124 11.95 0.10 -1.56
CA LEU A 124 10.50 0.12 -1.33
C LEU A 124 10.02 1.55 -1.18
N LYS A 125 8.85 1.84 -1.74
CA LYS A 125 8.14 3.12 -1.59
C LYS A 125 6.77 2.85 -0.99
N GLY A 126 6.37 3.68 -0.04
CA GLY A 126 5.07 3.57 0.59
C GLY A 126 4.83 4.64 1.62
N ARG A 127 4.04 4.27 2.62
CA ARG A 127 3.61 5.15 3.71
C ARG A 127 4.02 4.60 5.06
N VAL A 128 4.47 5.46 5.97
CA VAL A 128 4.91 5.07 7.31
C VAL A 128 3.80 5.41 8.31
N ARG A 129 3.36 4.41 9.08
CA ARG A 129 2.31 4.58 10.12
C ARG A 129 2.85 4.58 11.55
N LYS A 130 4.13 4.24 11.71
CA LYS A 130 4.81 4.25 12.99
C LYS A 130 6.27 4.54 12.74
N LEU A 131 6.81 5.52 13.46
CA LEU A 131 8.22 5.85 13.48
C LEU A 131 8.62 6.06 14.93
N MET A 132 9.63 5.33 15.38
CA MET A 132 10.17 5.43 16.73
C MET A 132 11.69 5.39 16.67
N HIS A 133 12.34 5.93 17.70
CA HIS A 133 13.79 5.87 17.84
C HIS A 133 14.16 5.27 19.20
N TYR A 134 15.33 4.64 19.27
CA TYR A 134 15.87 4.06 20.49
C TYR A 134 17.39 4.07 20.48
N PRO A 135 18.04 4.08 21.67
CA PRO A 135 19.48 3.94 21.74
C PRO A 135 19.90 2.59 21.18
N ALA A 136 20.92 2.59 20.33
CA ALA A 136 21.59 1.38 19.88
C ALA A 136 22.26 0.70 21.07
N GLU A 137 22.29 -0.62 21.05
CA GLU A 137 23.14 -1.38 21.96
C GLU A 137 24.62 -1.11 21.68
N LYS A 138 25.49 -1.46 22.63
CA LYS A 138 26.94 -1.32 22.48
C LYS A 138 27.42 -2.04 21.21
N ASN A 139 28.05 -1.28 20.32
CA ASN A 139 28.62 -1.77 19.08
C ASN A 139 29.97 -1.08 18.81
N GLU A 140 30.79 -1.68 17.95
CA GLU A 140 32.15 -1.22 17.65
C GLU A 140 32.18 -0.08 16.61
N TYR A 141 31.04 0.27 16.02
CA TYR A 141 30.95 1.21 14.89
C TYR A 141 30.42 2.60 15.28
N GLY A 142 30.23 2.84 16.58
CA GLY A 142 29.78 4.13 17.11
C GLY A 142 28.34 4.50 16.68
N ILE A 143 27.51 3.52 16.32
CA ILE A 143 26.09 3.76 16.05
C ILE A 143 25.42 3.96 17.42
N GLN A 144 24.80 5.12 17.65
CA GLN A 144 24.24 5.47 18.96
C GLN A 144 22.71 5.44 18.98
N THR A 145 22.08 5.75 17.86
CA THR A 145 20.62 5.84 17.74
C THR A 145 20.18 5.06 16.51
N LEU A 146 19.09 4.34 16.66
CA LEU A 146 18.40 3.63 15.59
C LEU A 146 16.97 4.14 15.49
N TYR A 147 16.47 4.18 14.26
CA TYR A 147 15.10 4.53 13.95
C TYR A 147 14.40 3.31 13.35
N GLU A 148 13.25 2.97 13.89
CA GLU A 148 12.39 1.90 13.39
C GLU A 148 11.12 2.49 12.78
N ALA A 149 10.91 2.22 11.50
CA ALA A 149 9.75 2.65 10.74
C ALA A 149 8.94 1.46 10.25
N TRP A 150 7.61 1.58 10.36
CA TRP A 150 6.68 0.57 9.86
C TRP A 150 6.09 1.09 8.54
N LEU A 151 6.70 0.64 7.44
CA LEU A 151 6.40 1.05 6.08
C LEU A 151 5.36 0.12 5.46
N PHE A 152 4.33 0.69 4.83
CA PHE A 152 3.30 -0.04 4.10
C PHE A 152 3.38 0.36 2.63
N THR A 153 3.71 -0.59 1.75
CA THR A 153 3.66 -0.40 0.30
C THR A 153 2.24 -0.65 -0.22
N ASP A 154 1.93 -0.17 -1.42
CA ASP A 154 0.59 -0.32 -2.00
C ASP A 154 0.17 -1.80 -2.17
N ASP A 155 1.13 -2.69 -2.39
CA ASP A 155 0.94 -4.13 -2.56
C ASP A 155 1.00 -4.94 -1.24
N SER A 156 1.22 -4.27 -0.09
CA SER A 156 1.40 -4.92 1.22
C SER A 156 0.13 -5.14 2.04
N GLN A 157 -0.99 -4.51 1.63
CA GLN A 157 -2.26 -4.52 2.37
C GLN A 157 -2.10 -4.03 3.82
N GLN A 158 -2.18 -4.93 4.80
CA GLN A 158 -2.04 -4.65 6.23
C GLN A 158 -0.72 -5.16 6.82
N ASN A 159 0.17 -5.73 6.00
CA ASN A 159 1.45 -6.25 6.47
C ASN A 159 2.53 -5.16 6.32
N PRO A 160 3.23 -4.77 7.40
CA PRO A 160 4.30 -3.81 7.29
C PRO A 160 5.56 -4.45 6.70
N THR A 161 6.43 -3.61 6.16
CA THR A 161 7.87 -3.81 6.16
C THR A 161 8.42 -3.06 7.37
N VAL A 162 9.14 -3.75 8.24
CA VAL A 162 9.87 -3.11 9.34
C VAL A 162 11.20 -2.63 8.78
N VAL A 163 11.47 -1.35 8.93
CA VAL A 163 12.72 -0.72 8.49
C VAL A 163 13.46 -0.27 9.71
N VAL A 164 14.71 -0.70 9.88
CA VAL A 164 15.62 -0.09 10.85
C VAL A 164 16.71 0.68 10.12
N CYS A 165 16.89 1.94 10.50
CA CYS A 165 17.85 2.83 9.86
C CYS A 165 18.60 3.71 10.85
N THR A 166 19.73 4.24 10.41
CA THR A 166 20.61 5.08 11.25
C THR A 166 20.29 6.56 11.15
N GLU A 167 19.62 6.98 10.07
CA GLU A 167 19.35 8.38 9.75
C GLU A 167 17.89 8.54 9.31
N VAL A 168 17.26 9.66 9.68
CA VAL A 168 15.95 10.08 9.18
C VAL A 168 15.99 11.57 8.86
N PRO A 169 15.09 12.08 8.01
CA PRO A 169 14.94 13.50 7.77
C PRO A 169 14.74 14.26 9.09
N GLU A 170 15.26 15.49 9.18
CA GLU A 170 15.24 16.29 10.42
C GLU A 170 13.84 16.42 11.03
N ALA A 171 12.84 16.66 10.18
CA ALA A 171 11.43 16.75 10.56
C ALA A 171 10.84 15.46 11.20
N LEU A 172 11.53 14.33 11.06
CA LEU A 172 11.09 13.01 11.54
C LEU A 172 11.94 12.46 12.71
N GLN A 173 12.95 13.22 13.19
CA GLN A 173 13.85 12.75 14.25
C GLN A 173 13.11 12.41 15.55
N ASN A 174 12.04 13.13 15.87
CA ASN A 174 11.21 12.90 17.06
C ASN A 174 10.01 11.97 16.79
N GLY A 175 10.01 11.22 15.69
CA GLY A 175 8.90 10.39 15.24
C GLY A 175 8.04 11.08 14.18
N LEU A 176 6.77 10.67 14.07
CA LEU A 176 5.84 11.28 13.13
C LEU A 176 5.52 12.73 13.55
N PRO A 177 5.25 13.65 12.60
CA PRO A 177 4.82 15.00 12.91
C PRO A 177 3.57 15.01 13.80
N ALA A 178 3.50 15.95 14.75
CA ALA A 178 2.38 16.03 15.68
C ALA A 178 1.03 16.13 14.93
N GLY A 179 0.04 15.34 15.38
CA GLY A 179 -1.27 15.26 14.74
C GLY A 179 -1.32 14.44 13.44
N THR A 180 -0.23 13.73 13.10
CA THR A 180 -0.15 12.88 11.91
C THR A 180 0.06 11.42 12.29
N ASP A 181 -0.90 10.55 11.95
CA ASP A 181 -0.80 9.11 12.18
C ASP A 181 -0.15 8.35 11.02
N VAL A 182 0.03 9.01 9.86
CA VAL A 182 0.62 8.42 8.67
C VAL A 182 1.29 9.48 7.79
N ILE A 183 2.48 9.18 7.30
CA ILE A 183 3.16 9.98 6.28
C ILE A 183 3.29 9.18 4.98
N ASP A 184 2.96 9.81 3.85
CA ASP A 184 3.06 9.22 2.53
C ASP A 184 4.40 9.57 1.85
N ASN A 185 4.66 8.94 0.69
CA ASN A 185 5.84 9.17 -0.16
C ASN A 185 7.19 8.97 0.56
N VAL A 186 7.25 7.96 1.43
CA VAL A 186 8.50 7.51 2.03
C VAL A 186 9.12 6.45 1.15
N THR A 187 10.40 6.62 0.82
CA THR A 187 11.22 5.66 0.09
C THR A 187 12.35 5.18 1.00
N VAL A 188 12.65 3.89 0.92
CA VAL A 188 13.77 3.27 1.63
C VAL A 188 14.53 2.37 0.68
N THR A 189 15.84 2.43 0.74
CA THR A 189 16.74 1.46 0.11
C THR A 189 17.59 0.80 1.18
N GLY A 190 17.60 -0.53 1.21
CA GLY A 190 18.29 -1.27 2.26
C GLY A 190 18.36 -2.77 2.01
N TYR A 191 19.16 -3.45 2.83
CA TYR A 191 19.33 -4.90 2.79
C TYR A 191 18.14 -5.59 3.45
N LEU A 192 17.54 -6.58 2.80
CA LEU A 192 16.65 -7.51 3.50
C LEU A 192 17.48 -8.35 4.45
N PHE A 193 17.28 -8.17 5.75
CA PHE A 193 18.02 -8.87 6.78
C PHE A 193 17.38 -10.21 7.10
N LYS A 194 16.08 -10.21 7.42
CA LYS A 194 15.30 -11.42 7.73
C LYS A 194 13.81 -11.19 7.66
N MET A 195 13.05 -12.26 7.73
CA MET A 195 11.62 -12.21 8.04
C MET A 195 11.44 -12.15 9.56
N TYR A 196 11.11 -10.98 10.07
CA TYR A 196 10.97 -10.68 11.50
C TYR A 196 9.57 -11.04 12.01
N ALA A 197 9.49 -11.80 13.10
CA ALA A 197 8.23 -12.08 13.79
C ALA A 197 7.92 -10.99 14.81
N TYR A 198 6.68 -10.52 14.84
CA TYR A 198 6.20 -9.50 15.77
C TYR A 198 4.81 -9.83 16.28
N ASN A 199 4.50 -9.35 17.48
CA ASN A 199 3.17 -9.47 18.05
C ASN A 199 2.31 -8.29 17.56
N ALA A 200 1.33 -8.60 16.70
CA ALA A 200 0.24 -7.67 16.43
C ALA A 200 -0.80 -7.75 17.56
N GLN A 201 -1.80 -6.86 17.53
CA GLN A 201 -2.84 -6.82 18.57
C GLN A 201 -3.67 -8.12 18.64
N ASP A 202 -3.85 -8.78 17.50
CA ASP A 202 -4.70 -9.97 17.34
C ASP A 202 -3.90 -11.27 17.34
N THR A 203 -2.78 -11.29 16.63
CA THR A 203 -1.99 -12.51 16.43
C THR A 203 -0.53 -12.19 16.19
N THR A 204 0.31 -13.20 16.30
CA THR A 204 1.71 -13.11 15.90
C THR A 204 1.81 -13.13 14.37
N ARG A 205 2.48 -12.12 13.82
CA ARG A 205 2.65 -11.93 12.37
C ARG A 205 4.12 -11.87 12.02
N VAL A 206 4.41 -11.97 10.74
CA VAL A 206 5.77 -11.87 10.20
C VAL A 206 5.83 -10.71 9.21
N ALA A 207 6.92 -9.97 9.22
CA ALA A 207 7.19 -8.86 8.30
C ALA A 207 8.63 -8.96 7.76
N PRO A 208 8.90 -8.50 6.53
CA PRO A 208 10.26 -8.28 6.08
C PRO A 208 10.94 -7.21 6.97
N LEU A 209 12.15 -7.49 7.43
CA LEU A 209 13.02 -6.54 8.13
C LEU A 209 14.11 -6.05 7.19
N ILE A 210 14.10 -4.75 6.89
CA ILE A 210 15.09 -4.08 6.06
C ILE A 210 16.00 -3.23 6.94
N LEU A 211 17.31 -3.39 6.77
CA LEU A 211 18.31 -2.48 7.33
C LEU A 211 18.68 -1.46 6.27
N ALA A 212 18.56 -0.18 6.60
CA ALA A 212 18.79 0.91 5.68
C ALA A 212 19.73 1.97 6.29
N ARG A 213 20.36 2.78 5.44
CA ARG A 213 21.09 3.96 5.90
C ARG A 213 20.12 5.01 6.42
N GLN A 214 19.18 5.41 5.56
CA GLN A 214 18.27 6.53 5.82
C GLN A 214 16.87 6.30 5.25
N LEU A 215 15.88 6.98 5.83
CA LEU A 215 14.57 7.18 5.19
C LEU A 215 14.61 8.41 4.28
N GLU A 216 14.02 8.30 3.10
CA GLU A 216 13.79 9.43 2.20
C GLU A 216 12.31 9.80 2.23
N TRP A 217 11.99 10.98 2.76
CA TRP A 217 10.63 11.49 2.79
C TRP A 217 10.50 12.69 1.85
N SER A 218 9.59 12.58 0.89
CA SER A 218 9.21 13.69 0.01
C SER A 218 7.75 14.03 0.27
N PRO A 219 7.44 15.11 1.01
CA PRO A 219 6.05 15.45 1.29
C PRO A 219 5.30 15.70 -0.02
N ALA A 220 4.09 15.16 -0.14
CA ALA A 220 3.23 15.49 -1.27
C ALA A 220 2.96 17.00 -1.22
N ILE A 221 3.27 17.71 -2.30
CA ILE A 221 2.80 19.09 -2.47
C ILE A 221 1.30 18.96 -2.70
N THR A 222 0.49 19.21 -1.68
CA THR A 222 -0.96 19.32 -1.84
C THR A 222 -1.24 20.53 -2.72
N ASP A 223 -1.64 20.30 -3.96
CA ASP A 223 -2.17 21.36 -4.82
C ASP A 223 -3.58 21.75 -4.34
N GLU A 224 -3.62 22.60 -3.33
CA GLU A 224 -4.84 23.18 -2.77
C GLU A 224 -5.74 23.79 -3.86
N LYS A 225 -5.15 24.33 -4.95
CA LYS A 225 -5.89 24.98 -6.04
C LYS A 225 -6.68 23.96 -6.87
N GLY A 226 -6.12 22.78 -7.11
CA GLY A 226 -6.80 21.71 -7.86
C GLY A 226 -8.06 21.19 -7.14
N SER A 227 -7.97 21.01 -5.82
CA SER A 227 -9.10 20.59 -4.99
C SER A 227 -10.22 21.63 -4.96
N GLN A 228 -9.86 22.91 -4.81
CA GLN A 228 -10.83 24.01 -4.80
C GLN A 228 -11.53 24.18 -6.16
N ALA A 229 -10.80 24.05 -7.27
CA ALA A 229 -11.37 24.10 -8.62
C ALA A 229 -12.34 22.94 -8.88
N PHE A 230 -12.01 21.73 -8.43
CA PHE A 230 -12.90 20.56 -8.55
C PHE A 230 -14.20 20.74 -7.76
N LEU A 231 -14.11 21.24 -6.53
CA LEU A 231 -15.29 21.56 -5.71
C LEU A 231 -16.16 22.64 -6.35
N GLN A 232 -15.55 23.68 -6.94
CA GLN A 232 -16.28 24.73 -7.67
C GLN A 232 -17.01 24.18 -8.90
N LEU A 233 -16.38 23.29 -9.66
CA LEU A 233 -17.02 22.62 -10.80
C LEU A 233 -18.19 21.75 -10.37
N MET A 234 -18.04 20.99 -9.28
CA MET A 234 -19.11 20.17 -8.72
C MET A 234 -20.29 21.01 -8.20
N ALA A 235 -20.00 22.09 -7.47
CA ALA A 235 -21.02 23.02 -7.00
C ALA A 235 -21.77 23.67 -8.18
N GLY A 236 -21.04 24.10 -9.23
CA GLY A 236 -21.64 24.65 -10.45
C GLY A 236 -22.54 23.65 -11.16
N ALA A 237 -22.09 22.40 -11.33
CA ALA A 237 -22.89 21.33 -11.93
C ALA A 237 -24.17 21.05 -11.12
N PHE A 238 -24.08 21.06 -9.80
CA PHE A 238 -25.22 20.84 -8.91
C PHE A 238 -26.25 21.97 -9.00
N ILE A 239 -25.79 23.23 -9.06
CA ILE A 239 -26.67 24.39 -9.26
C ILE A 239 -27.40 24.30 -10.61
N ILE A 240 -26.69 23.92 -11.69
CA ILE A 240 -27.30 23.74 -13.02
C ILE A 240 -28.35 22.63 -12.99
N LEU A 241 -28.08 21.51 -12.31
CA LEU A 241 -29.05 20.43 -12.15
C LEU A 241 -30.32 20.90 -11.43
N ILE A 242 -30.17 21.59 -10.30
CA ILE A 242 -31.30 22.12 -9.52
C ILE A 242 -32.11 23.13 -10.36
N ALA A 243 -31.42 24.04 -11.05
CA ALA A 243 -32.08 25.01 -11.93
C ALA A 243 -32.84 24.32 -13.07
N GLY A 244 -32.25 23.28 -13.68
CA GLY A 244 -32.91 22.46 -14.69
C GLY A 244 -34.18 21.80 -14.18
N VAL A 245 -34.13 21.17 -13.01
CA VAL A 245 -35.30 20.57 -12.35
C VAL A 245 -36.37 21.61 -12.04
N ALA A 246 -35.98 22.76 -11.50
CA ALA A 246 -36.91 23.86 -11.20
C ALA A 246 -37.59 24.40 -12.46
N ILE A 247 -36.85 24.55 -13.57
CA ILE A 247 -37.41 24.99 -14.87
C ILE A 247 -38.40 23.96 -15.41
N VAL A 248 -38.08 22.66 -15.30
CA VAL A 248 -38.98 21.58 -15.73
C VAL A 248 -40.26 21.59 -14.88
N MET A 249 -40.15 21.69 -13.56
CA MET A 249 -41.31 21.79 -12.66
C MET A 249 -42.16 23.02 -12.95
N TRP A 250 -41.55 24.17 -13.22
CA TRP A 250 -42.29 25.38 -13.56
C TRP A 250 -43.06 25.20 -14.88
N LYS A 251 -42.45 24.57 -15.88
CA LYS A 251 -43.11 24.26 -17.17
C LYS A 251 -44.27 23.27 -17.02
N THR A 252 -44.15 22.26 -16.16
CA THR A 252 -45.26 21.30 -15.93
C THR A 252 -46.41 21.96 -15.16
N MET A 253 -46.10 22.77 -14.14
CA MET A 253 -47.12 23.51 -13.38
C MET A 253 -47.89 24.54 -14.21
N GLN A 254 -47.25 25.19 -15.20
CA GLN A 254 -47.97 26.09 -16.11
C GLN A 254 -48.92 25.36 -17.06
N LYS A 255 -48.54 24.16 -17.52
CA LYS A 255 -49.42 23.33 -18.37
C LYS A 255 -50.67 22.87 -17.63
N ASP A 256 -50.55 22.53 -16.35
CA ASP A 256 -51.70 22.11 -15.53
C ASP A 256 -52.71 23.21 -15.25
N LYS A 257 -52.28 24.49 -15.22
CA LYS A 257 -53.23 25.62 -15.09
C LYS A 257 -54.16 25.72 -16.30
N GLN A 258 -53.66 25.50 -17.51
CA GLN A 258 -54.46 25.55 -18.75
C GLN A 258 -55.46 24.39 -18.85
N PHE A 259 -55.15 23.22 -18.28
CA PHE A 259 -56.09 22.09 -18.22
C PHE A 259 -57.18 22.28 -17.15
N LYS A 260 -56.87 22.95 -16.03
CA LYS A 260 -57.88 23.30 -15.02
C LYS A 260 -58.92 24.29 -15.55
N GLU A 261 -58.49 25.31 -16.29
CA GLU A 261 -59.41 26.29 -16.88
C GLU A 261 -60.35 25.66 -17.92
N LYS A 262 -59.85 24.77 -18.79
CA LYS A 262 -60.67 24.03 -19.76
C LYS A 262 -61.69 23.09 -19.10
N ARG A 263 -61.35 22.48 -17.96
CA ARG A 263 -62.27 21.64 -17.19
C ARG A 263 -63.31 22.45 -16.42
N LEU A 264 -62.97 23.65 -15.96
CA LEU A 264 -63.91 24.55 -15.30
C LEU A 264 -64.94 25.10 -16.29
N GLN A 265 -64.52 25.49 -17.50
CA GLN A 265 -65.44 25.92 -18.56
C GLN A 265 -66.36 24.79 -19.05
N ALA A 266 -65.83 23.58 -19.26
CA ALA A 266 -66.65 22.44 -19.67
C ALA A 266 -67.70 22.02 -18.62
N ASN A 267 -67.47 22.30 -17.33
CA ASN A 267 -68.44 22.04 -16.25
C ASN A 267 -69.47 23.17 -16.12
N GLN A 268 -69.10 24.41 -16.46
CA GLN A 268 -69.97 25.58 -16.38
C GLN A 268 -71.00 25.60 -17.52
N ASP A 269 -70.66 25.08 -18.70
CA ASP A 269 -71.64 24.85 -19.79
C ASP A 269 -72.66 23.76 -19.46
N GLN A 270 -72.33 22.85 -18.53
CA GLN A 270 -73.20 21.74 -18.14
C GLN A 270 -74.18 22.09 -17.01
N VAL A 271 -73.92 23.17 -16.26
CA VAL A 271 -74.76 23.66 -15.15
C VAL A 271 -75.26 25.08 -15.47
N SER A 272 -76.10 25.20 -16.49
CA SER A 272 -76.88 26.43 -16.71
C SER A 272 -78.11 26.44 -15.79
N PHE A 273 -78.13 27.40 -14.87
CA PHE A 273 -79.20 27.58 -13.86
C PHE A 273 -80.54 28.02 -14.45
N ASP A 274 -80.58 28.49 -15.70
CA ASP A 274 -81.83 28.87 -16.41
C ASP A 274 -82.79 27.69 -16.58
N ARG A 275 -82.29 26.46 -16.51
CA ARG A 275 -83.10 25.25 -16.68
C ARG A 275 -83.86 24.84 -15.41
N LEU A 276 -83.45 25.36 -14.24
CA LEU A 276 -84.02 24.99 -12.94
C LEU A 276 -85.24 25.85 -12.55
N GLU A 277 -85.44 27.01 -13.17
CA GLU A 277 -86.60 27.88 -12.90
C GLU A 277 -87.88 27.46 -13.65
N SER A 278 -87.77 26.67 -14.73
CA SER A 278 -88.94 26.28 -15.55
C SER A 278 -89.76 25.11 -15.00
N GLN A 279 -89.35 24.49 -13.88
CA GLN A 279 -90.00 23.29 -13.33
C GLN A 279 -90.75 23.48 -12.00
N SER A 280 -90.94 24.71 -11.53
CA SER A 280 -91.59 24.98 -10.24
C SER A 280 -92.83 25.88 -10.33
N GLU A 281 -93.84 25.49 -11.13
CA GLU A 281 -95.23 25.87 -10.87
C GLU A 281 -96.10 24.60 -10.74
N PRO A 282 -96.83 24.41 -9.62
CA PRO A 282 -97.65 23.23 -9.42
C PRO A 282 -99.12 23.51 -9.77
N SER A 283 -99.77 22.63 -10.53
CA SER A 283 -101.23 22.51 -10.45
C SER A 283 -101.71 21.13 -10.86
N LYS A 284 -102.05 20.31 -9.86
CA LYS A 284 -103.05 19.27 -9.98
C LYS A 284 -104.30 19.76 -9.25
N ALA A 285 -105.41 19.86 -9.96
CA ALA A 285 -106.72 19.57 -9.39
C ALA A 285 -107.66 19.18 -10.53
N GLU A 286 -107.83 17.88 -10.72
CA GLU A 286 -108.88 17.31 -11.55
C GLU A 286 -109.97 16.77 -10.62
N SER A 287 -111.22 17.18 -10.85
CA SER A 287 -112.44 16.47 -10.44
C SER A 287 -113.40 16.52 -11.63
N ASN A 288 -113.47 15.45 -12.45
CA ASN A 288 -114.39 14.30 -12.38
C ASN A 288 -115.72 14.55 -13.15
N PRO A 289 -116.46 13.55 -13.70
CA PRO A 289 -116.18 12.10 -13.88
C PRO A 289 -116.41 11.53 -15.31
N GLU A 290 -115.91 10.30 -15.56
CA GLU A 290 -116.71 9.05 -15.78
C GLU A 290 -116.04 8.03 -16.73
N SER A 291 -115.62 6.86 -16.20
CA SER A 291 -115.70 5.49 -16.81
C SER A 291 -114.75 4.49 -16.11
N LYS A 292 -115.26 3.29 -15.80
CA LYS A 292 -114.68 2.19 -14.99
C LYS A 292 -113.98 1.13 -15.85
N SER A 293 -112.95 0.46 -15.32
CA SER A 293 -112.99 -1.00 -14.98
C SER A 293 -111.61 -1.54 -14.60
N ASP A 294 -111.69 -2.52 -13.70
CA ASP A 294 -110.66 -3.14 -12.88
C ASP A 294 -109.74 -4.13 -13.62
N HIS A 295 -108.59 -4.36 -12.96
CA HIS A 295 -107.85 -5.62 -12.78
C HIS A 295 -107.49 -6.43 -14.06
N GLN A 296 -106.31 -7.03 -14.17
CA GLN A 296 -105.75 -7.99 -13.23
C GLN A 296 -104.36 -8.43 -13.74
N SER A 297 -103.46 -8.72 -12.78
CA SER A 297 -102.30 -9.63 -12.82
C SER A 297 -101.25 -9.52 -13.92
#